data_AF-A0A2S8NYT9-F1
#
_entry.id   AF-A0A2S8NYT9-F1
#
_cell.length_a   1.000
_cell.length_b   1.000
_cell.length_c   1.000
_cell.angle_alpha   90.00
_cell.angle_beta   90.00
_cell.angle_gamma   90.00
#
_symmetry.space_group_name_H-M   'P 1'
#
loop_
_entity.id
_entity.type
_entity.pdbx_description
1 polymer ?
#
loop_
_entity_poly.entity_id
_entity_poly.type
_entity_poly.pdbx_seq_one_letter_code
_entity_poly.pdbx_strand_id
1 'polypeptide(L)'
;MGRIARIQYDLKHKRKVNEISVSGPKKLLFGYILYSHLILGTVAEEASDFNEAFYHLEKYEDHSWIVETDAAAEQTKKQFLVWATANRMLYRIMTGDIQLIENYVDSLASNDNEILLGLFKVVKAGLKYSCNIDHILERYNEMIQNQVISQKKVGTYTSQVINDRFVIFLADLAEYYIRSSRHNIGIIFVLDSLSISAKLNNDAYLVRCFCLFEKLRHSATVDQLDKYKAILKEVELVI
;
A
#
# COMPACT_ATOMS: atom_id res chain seq x y z
N MET A 1 14.27 3.71 16.80
CA MET A 1 13.74 2.63 17.67
C MET A 1 14.52 1.32 17.56
N GLY A 2 14.78 0.77 16.36
CA GLY A 2 15.47 -0.54 16.20
C GLY A 2 16.83 -0.67 16.90
N ARG A 3 17.71 0.33 16.77
CA ARG A 3 19.04 0.33 17.42
C ARG A 3 18.96 0.23 18.96
N ILE A 4 18.08 1.01 19.57
CA ILE A 4 17.87 0.99 21.03
C ILE A 4 17.31 -0.37 21.46
N ALA A 5 16.32 -0.89 20.72
CA ALA A 5 15.74 -2.20 21.00
C ALA A 5 16.79 -3.32 20.90
N ARG A 6 17.71 -3.26 19.92
CA ARG A 6 18.81 -4.24 19.78
C ARG A 6 19.79 -4.19 20.94
N ILE A 7 20.20 -3.00 21.38
CA ILE A 7 21.05 -2.86 22.57
C ILE A 7 20.36 -3.46 23.80
N GLN A 8 19.07 -3.16 24.01
CA GLN A 8 18.31 -3.70 25.14
C GLN A 8 18.13 -5.22 25.04
N TYR A 9 17.92 -5.75 23.84
CA TYR A 9 17.79 -7.19 23.58
C TYR A 9 19.08 -7.93 23.95
N ASP A 10 20.21 -7.44 23.45
CA ASP A 10 21.53 -8.02 23.73
C ASP A 10 21.85 -7.96 25.23
N LEU A 11 21.54 -6.84 25.90
CA LEU A 11 21.77 -6.70 27.34
C LEU A 11 20.89 -7.65 28.17
N LYS A 12 19.63 -7.85 27.78
CA LYS A 12 18.71 -8.79 28.43
C LYS A 12 19.24 -10.22 28.37
N HIS A 13 19.74 -10.64 27.21
CA HIS A 13 20.16 -12.03 26.98
C HIS A 13 21.64 -12.31 27.28
N LYS A 14 22.48 -11.27 27.46
CA LYS A 14 23.88 -11.42 27.92
C LYS A 14 24.02 -11.41 29.45
N ARG A 15 23.07 -10.85 30.20
CA ARG A 15 23.12 -10.87 31.67
C ARG A 15 22.77 -12.27 32.18
N LYS A 16 23.74 -12.95 32.81
CA LYS A 16 23.46 -14.12 33.66
C LYS A 16 22.43 -13.71 34.71
N VAL A 17 21.34 -14.48 34.78
CA VAL A 17 20.22 -14.42 35.73
C VAL A 17 20.62 -13.72 37.03
N ASN A 18 20.22 -12.46 37.17
CA ASN A 18 19.99 -11.83 38.47
C ASN A 18 18.87 -10.81 38.27
N GLU A 19 17.80 -11.06 38.99
CA GLU A 19 16.49 -10.46 38.91
C GLU A 19 16.54 -8.93 38.99
N ILE A 20 16.06 -8.27 37.94
CA ILE A 20 15.33 -7.01 38.07
C ILE A 20 14.17 -7.09 37.08
N SER A 21 12.95 -7.24 37.60
CA SER A 21 11.71 -7.13 36.84
C SER A 21 11.50 -5.67 36.43
N VAL A 22 12.30 -5.20 35.47
CA VAL A 22 11.98 -3.95 34.77
C VAL A 22 10.73 -4.22 33.95
N SER A 23 9.67 -3.46 34.21
CA SER A 23 8.43 -3.48 33.41
C SER A 23 8.80 -3.50 31.93
N GLY A 24 8.59 -4.65 31.29
CA GLY A 24 8.98 -4.88 29.91
C GLY A 24 8.15 -4.00 28.97
N PRO A 25 8.69 -3.61 27.81
CA PRO A 25 7.91 -2.88 26.83
C PRO A 25 6.66 -3.67 26.40
N LYS A 26 5.60 -2.95 25.99
CA LYS A 26 4.32 -3.55 25.56
C LYS A 26 4.46 -4.59 24.43
N LYS A 27 5.51 -4.51 23.62
CA LYS A 27 5.87 -5.51 22.60
C LYS A 27 7.22 -6.14 22.94
N LEU A 28 7.42 -7.39 22.50
CA LEU A 28 8.69 -8.10 22.61
C LEU A 28 9.82 -7.26 21.98
N LEU A 29 10.97 -7.18 22.66
CA LEU A 29 12.10 -6.34 22.23
C LEU A 29 12.56 -6.67 20.80
N PHE A 30 12.59 -7.95 20.43
CA PHE A 30 12.91 -8.36 19.05
C PHE A 30 11.88 -7.84 18.05
N GLY A 31 10.60 -7.70 18.44
CA GLY A 31 9.55 -7.17 17.58
C GLY A 31 9.86 -5.76 17.10
N TYR A 32 10.37 -4.88 17.98
CA TYR A 32 10.79 -3.53 17.58
C TYR A 32 11.96 -3.53 16.59
N ILE A 33 12.82 -4.53 16.68
CA ILE A 33 13.96 -4.70 15.76
C ILE A 33 13.43 -5.12 14.38
N LEU A 34 12.59 -6.17 14.32
CA LEU A 34 11.98 -6.63 13.09
C LEU A 34 11.14 -5.52 12.42
N TYR A 35 10.30 -4.81 13.19
CA TYR A 35 9.52 -3.68 12.70
C TYR A 35 10.39 -2.55 12.14
N SER A 36 11.56 -2.29 12.74
CA SER A 36 12.45 -1.25 12.22
C SER A 36 12.99 -1.59 10.83
N HIS A 37 13.34 -2.86 10.59
CA HIS A 37 13.74 -3.31 9.27
C HIS A 37 12.56 -3.32 8.29
N LEU A 38 11.37 -3.75 8.73
CA LEU A 38 10.16 -3.68 7.89
C LEU A 38 9.89 -2.25 7.39
N ILE A 39 9.92 -1.25 8.28
CA ILE A 39 9.68 0.16 7.91
C ILE A 39 10.77 0.67 6.96
N LEU A 40 12.05 0.37 7.24
CA LEU A 40 13.15 0.80 6.36
C LEU A 40 13.04 0.14 4.97
N GLY A 41 12.63 -1.13 4.91
CA GLY A 41 12.32 -1.80 3.65
C GLY A 41 11.18 -1.12 2.88
N THR A 42 10.11 -0.73 3.56
CA THR A 42 9.01 0.04 2.95
C THR A 42 9.48 1.41 2.45
N VAL A 43 10.35 2.10 3.18
CA VAL A 43 10.91 3.39 2.73
C VAL A 43 11.74 3.20 1.47
N ALA A 44 12.60 2.18 1.43
CA ALA A 44 13.41 1.85 0.25
C ALA A 44 12.52 1.46 -0.95
N GLU A 45 11.47 0.67 -0.72
CA GLU A 45 10.47 0.32 -1.73
C GLU A 45 9.79 1.56 -2.33
N GLU A 46 9.30 2.50 -1.51
CA GLU A 46 8.69 3.74 -2.00
C GLU A 46 9.69 4.62 -2.76
N ALA A 47 10.99 4.54 -2.43
CA ALA A 47 12.09 5.17 -3.17
C ALA A 47 12.51 4.38 -4.43
N SER A 48 11.89 3.23 -4.72
CA SER A 48 12.26 2.29 -5.79
C SER A 48 13.69 1.73 -5.68
N ASP A 49 14.31 1.78 -4.49
CA ASP A 49 15.59 1.12 -4.21
C ASP A 49 15.34 -0.30 -3.72
N PHE A 50 15.12 -1.22 -4.68
CA PHE A 50 14.79 -2.60 -4.36
C PHE A 50 15.97 -3.38 -3.78
N ASN A 51 17.21 -2.95 -3.99
CA ASN A 51 18.38 -3.59 -3.37
C ASN A 51 18.36 -3.36 -1.86
N GLU A 52 18.14 -2.11 -1.43
CA GLU A 52 18.02 -1.77 -0.01
C GLU A 52 16.73 -2.38 0.60
N ALA A 53 15.64 -2.44 -0.17
CA ALA A 53 14.41 -3.09 0.27
C ALA A 53 14.61 -4.59 0.55
N PHE A 54 15.29 -5.32 -0.34
CA PHE A 54 15.64 -6.73 -0.11
C PHE A 54 16.60 -6.90 1.07
N TYR A 55 17.60 -6.04 1.21
CA TYR A 55 18.51 -6.08 2.36
C TYR A 55 17.73 -6.01 3.68
N HIS A 56 16.81 -5.05 3.81
CA HIS A 56 15.97 -4.93 4.99
C HIS A 56 15.01 -6.11 5.18
N LEU A 57 14.47 -6.65 4.08
CA LEU A 57 13.61 -7.83 4.10
C LEU A 57 14.28 -9.03 4.74
N GLU A 58 15.48 -9.35 4.32
CA GLU A 58 16.24 -10.48 4.87
C GLU A 58 16.48 -10.33 6.38
N LYS A 59 16.66 -9.10 6.88
CA LYS A 59 16.88 -8.84 8.31
C LYS A 59 15.65 -9.05 9.18
N TYR A 60 14.43 -8.86 8.66
CA TYR A 60 13.22 -9.16 9.43
C TYR A 60 12.63 -10.54 9.15
N GLU A 61 13.09 -11.21 8.09
CA GLU A 61 12.76 -12.61 7.80
C GLU A 61 13.63 -13.58 8.62
N ASP A 62 14.91 -13.26 8.88
CA ASP A 62 15.78 -14.09 9.69
C ASP A 62 15.44 -14.00 11.19
N HIS A 63 14.95 -15.11 11.75
CA HIS A 63 14.58 -15.25 13.16
C HIS A 63 15.56 -16.10 13.97
N SER A 64 16.67 -16.55 13.36
CA SER A 64 17.62 -17.49 13.96
C SER A 64 18.30 -16.95 15.23
N TRP A 65 18.39 -15.63 15.37
CA TRP A 65 18.93 -14.93 16.53
C TRP A 65 17.91 -14.69 17.67
N ILE A 66 16.62 -15.01 17.47
CA ILE A 66 15.55 -14.74 18.44
C ILE A 66 15.46 -15.88 19.45
N VAL A 67 15.77 -15.58 20.72
CA VAL A 67 15.79 -16.52 21.84
C VAL A 67 14.39 -16.87 22.36
N GLU A 68 13.44 -15.94 22.32
CA GLU A 68 12.08 -16.18 22.81
C GLU A 68 11.32 -17.22 21.96
N THR A 69 10.71 -18.21 22.61
CA THR A 69 9.95 -19.31 21.99
C THR A 69 8.54 -19.48 22.56
N ASP A 70 8.05 -18.52 23.34
CA ASP A 70 6.69 -18.54 23.87
C ASP A 70 5.65 -18.31 22.75
N ALA A 71 4.38 -18.61 23.03
CA ALA A 71 3.32 -18.55 22.02
C ALA A 71 3.17 -17.16 21.38
N ALA A 72 3.35 -16.07 22.13
CA ALA A 72 3.27 -14.72 21.59
C ALA A 72 4.48 -14.40 20.70
N ALA A 73 5.66 -14.93 21.06
CA ALA A 73 6.85 -14.81 20.24
C ALA A 73 6.70 -15.56 18.91
N GLU A 74 6.24 -16.81 18.94
CA GLU A 74 6.01 -17.61 17.73
C GLU A 74 4.93 -17.02 16.82
N GLN A 75 3.86 -16.46 17.40
CA GLN A 75 2.85 -15.72 16.64
C GLN A 75 3.46 -14.50 15.94
N THR A 76 4.32 -13.75 16.63
CA THR A 76 5.01 -12.58 16.06
C THR A 76 5.95 -12.99 14.93
N LYS A 77 6.78 -14.02 15.14
CA LYS A 77 7.67 -14.57 14.10
C LYS A 77 6.89 -14.97 12.85
N LYS A 78 5.81 -15.76 13.03
CA LYS A 78 4.94 -16.19 11.93
C LYS A 78 4.37 -14.99 11.15
N GLN A 79 3.94 -13.94 11.84
CA GLN A 79 3.45 -12.73 11.18
C GLN A 79 4.52 -12.04 10.32
N PHE A 80 5.76 -11.92 10.82
CA PHE A 80 6.85 -11.36 10.03
C PHE A 80 7.24 -12.23 8.83
N LEU A 81 7.15 -13.56 8.92
CA LEU A 81 7.37 -14.44 7.75
C LEU A 81 6.30 -14.27 6.68
N VAL A 82 5.03 -14.08 7.07
CA VAL A 82 3.94 -13.79 6.13
C VAL A 82 4.21 -12.48 5.40
N TRP A 83 4.59 -11.41 6.13
CA TRP A 83 4.96 -10.13 5.51
C TRP A 83 6.20 -10.24 4.64
N ALA A 84 7.23 -10.97 5.06
CA ALA A 84 8.44 -11.18 4.27
C ALA A 84 8.11 -11.88 2.95
N THR A 85 7.25 -12.89 2.98
CA THR A 85 6.83 -13.62 1.78
C THR A 85 6.11 -12.71 0.79
N ALA A 86 5.12 -11.94 1.25
CA ALA A 86 4.37 -11.02 0.40
C ALA A 86 5.26 -9.90 -0.16
N ASN A 87 6.08 -9.27 0.69
CA ASN A 87 6.99 -8.19 0.26
C ASN A 87 8.06 -8.69 -0.70
N ARG A 88 8.56 -9.92 -0.51
CA ARG A 88 9.54 -10.53 -1.42
C ARG A 88 8.94 -10.72 -2.81
N MET A 89 7.71 -11.21 -2.89
CA MET A 89 6.98 -11.30 -4.17
C MET A 89 6.79 -9.92 -4.79
N LEU A 90 6.35 -8.93 -4.01
CA LEU A 90 6.18 -7.56 -4.46
C LEU A 90 7.47 -6.97 -5.04
N TYR A 91 8.60 -7.09 -4.34
CA TYR A 91 9.88 -6.54 -4.80
C TYR A 91 10.37 -7.22 -6.08
N ARG A 92 10.14 -8.54 -6.22
CA ARG A 92 10.42 -9.27 -7.46
C ARG A 92 9.53 -8.80 -8.61
N ILE A 93 8.23 -8.61 -8.39
CA ILE A 93 7.31 -8.04 -9.38
C ILE A 93 7.82 -6.65 -9.81
N MET A 94 8.16 -5.80 -8.84
CA MET A 94 8.61 -4.44 -9.11
C MET A 94 9.98 -4.37 -9.78
N THR A 95 10.74 -5.47 -9.83
CA THR A 95 12.02 -5.62 -10.54
C THR A 95 11.93 -6.45 -11.82
N GLY A 96 10.75 -6.99 -12.18
CA GLY A 96 10.48 -7.54 -13.52
C GLY A 96 9.77 -8.89 -13.55
N ASP A 97 9.63 -9.57 -12.40
CA ASP A 97 9.02 -10.91 -12.33
C ASP A 97 7.47 -10.82 -12.31
N ILE A 98 6.88 -10.30 -13.38
CA ILE A 98 5.43 -10.05 -13.48
C ILE A 98 4.56 -11.32 -13.38
N GLN A 99 5.15 -12.50 -13.60
CA GLN A 99 4.46 -13.78 -13.45
C GLN A 99 4.03 -14.06 -11.99
N LEU A 100 4.63 -13.36 -11.03
CA LEU A 100 4.29 -13.49 -9.61
C LEU A 100 3.07 -12.67 -9.20
N ILE A 101 2.50 -11.83 -10.08
CA ILE A 101 1.38 -10.95 -9.74
C ILE A 101 0.20 -11.74 -9.19
N GLU A 102 -0.18 -12.85 -9.83
CA GLU A 102 -1.31 -13.67 -9.36
C GLU A 102 -1.02 -14.27 -7.98
N ASN A 103 0.16 -14.88 -7.82
CA ASN A 103 0.58 -15.47 -6.54
C ASN A 103 0.64 -14.44 -5.41
N TYR A 104 1.07 -13.21 -5.72
CA TYR A 104 1.09 -12.11 -4.77
C TYR A 104 -0.33 -11.74 -4.35
N VAL A 105 -1.25 -11.57 -5.30
CA VAL A 105 -2.66 -11.27 -5.03
C VAL A 105 -3.31 -12.37 -4.19
N ASP A 106 -3.13 -13.64 -4.57
CA ASP A 106 -3.67 -14.79 -3.83
C ASP A 106 -3.11 -14.87 -2.40
N SER A 107 -1.84 -14.50 -2.19
CA SER A 107 -1.24 -14.45 -0.85
C SER A 107 -1.88 -13.42 0.09
N LEU A 108 -2.53 -12.40 -0.47
CA LEU A 108 -3.22 -11.33 0.28
C LEU A 108 -4.73 -11.57 0.41
N ALA A 109 -5.29 -12.50 -0.38
CA ALA A 109 -6.73 -12.67 -0.55
C ALA A 109 -7.48 -12.96 0.76
N SER A 110 -6.82 -13.52 1.79
CA SER A 110 -7.43 -13.78 3.10
C SER A 110 -7.55 -12.55 4.00
N ASN A 111 -7.04 -11.38 3.59
CA ASN A 111 -7.09 -10.16 4.38
C ASN A 111 -7.48 -8.96 3.52
N ASP A 112 -8.77 -8.59 3.58
CA ASP A 112 -9.38 -7.47 2.85
C ASP A 112 -8.60 -6.15 2.97
N ASN A 113 -7.95 -5.92 4.11
CA ASN A 113 -7.18 -4.69 4.30
C ASN A 113 -5.85 -4.69 3.55
N GLU A 114 -5.20 -5.85 3.46
CA GLU A 114 -3.91 -5.99 2.79
C GLU A 114 -4.10 -6.13 1.28
N ILE A 115 -5.16 -6.80 0.83
CA ILE A 115 -5.43 -6.94 -0.60
C ILE A 115 -5.71 -5.59 -1.26
N LEU A 116 -6.46 -4.68 -0.62
CA LEU A 116 -6.67 -3.34 -1.19
C LEU A 116 -5.36 -2.59 -1.39
N LEU A 117 -4.46 -2.62 -0.41
CA LEU A 117 -3.13 -2.00 -0.52
C LEU A 117 -2.25 -2.73 -1.55
N GLY A 118 -2.38 -4.05 -1.65
CA GLY A 118 -1.73 -4.86 -2.68
C GLY A 118 -2.17 -4.47 -4.09
N LEU A 119 -3.46 -4.21 -4.31
CA LEU A 119 -3.99 -3.75 -5.61
C LEU A 119 -3.35 -2.44 -6.05
N PHE A 120 -3.02 -1.54 -5.11
CA PHE A 120 -2.33 -0.29 -5.46
C PHE A 120 -0.97 -0.58 -6.10
N LYS A 121 -0.27 -1.59 -5.58
CA LYS A 121 1.03 -2.01 -6.10
C LYS A 121 0.89 -2.80 -7.40
N VAL A 122 -0.15 -3.63 -7.54
CA VAL A 122 -0.44 -4.37 -8.79
C VAL A 122 -0.71 -3.42 -9.96
N VAL A 123 -1.51 -2.36 -9.76
CA VAL A 123 -1.77 -1.36 -10.83
C VAL A 123 -0.48 -0.63 -11.21
N LYS A 124 0.35 -0.25 -10.24
CA LYS A 124 1.67 0.33 -10.53
C LYS A 124 2.57 -0.60 -11.34
N ALA A 125 2.58 -1.90 -11.03
CA ALA A 125 3.31 -2.90 -11.81
C ALA A 125 2.72 -3.03 -13.24
N GLY A 126 1.39 -3.08 -13.36
CA GLY A 126 0.67 -3.08 -14.62
C GLY A 126 1.05 -1.92 -15.53
N LEU A 127 1.09 -0.71 -14.97
CA LEU A 127 1.54 0.50 -15.67
C LEU A 127 3.02 0.45 -16.06
N LYS A 128 3.89 0.01 -15.13
CA LYS A 128 5.35 -0.02 -15.33
C LYS A 128 5.75 -0.99 -16.44
N TYR A 129 5.14 -2.17 -16.46
CA TYR A 129 5.48 -3.24 -17.41
C TYR A 129 4.50 -3.38 -18.57
N SER A 130 3.47 -2.52 -18.63
CA SER A 130 2.40 -2.57 -19.64
C SER A 130 1.75 -3.96 -19.74
N CYS A 131 1.56 -4.64 -18.61
CA CYS A 131 0.94 -5.97 -18.57
C CYS A 131 -0.56 -5.88 -18.30
N ASN A 132 -1.30 -6.86 -18.83
CA ASN A 132 -2.74 -6.96 -18.61
C ASN A 132 -3.02 -7.51 -17.21
N ILE A 133 -3.74 -6.73 -16.41
CA ILE A 133 -4.20 -7.06 -15.06
C ILE A 133 -5.73 -7.01 -14.95
N ASP A 134 -6.45 -7.01 -16.08
CA ASP A 134 -7.91 -6.83 -16.15
C ASP A 134 -8.63 -7.90 -15.32
N HIS A 135 -8.17 -9.16 -15.37
CA HIS A 135 -8.77 -10.25 -14.61
C HIS A 135 -8.70 -10.01 -13.09
N ILE A 136 -7.66 -9.35 -12.60
CA ILE A 136 -7.51 -8.98 -11.19
C ILE A 136 -8.44 -7.81 -10.86
N LEU A 137 -8.50 -6.80 -11.73
CA LEU A 137 -9.38 -5.64 -11.53
C LEU A 137 -10.86 -6.05 -11.54
N GLU A 138 -11.24 -6.98 -12.40
CA GLU A 138 -12.58 -7.56 -12.44
C GLU A 138 -12.88 -8.34 -11.15
N ARG A 139 -11.94 -9.18 -10.70
CA ARG A 139 -12.08 -9.99 -9.47
C ARG A 139 -12.32 -9.13 -8.22
N TYR A 140 -11.73 -7.94 -8.14
CA TYR A 140 -11.83 -7.04 -6.99
C TYR A 140 -12.63 -5.76 -7.26
N ASN A 141 -13.39 -5.69 -8.35
CA ASN A 141 -14.13 -4.50 -8.72
C ASN A 141 -15.11 -4.05 -7.61
N GLU A 142 -15.85 -4.99 -7.02
CA GLU A 142 -16.81 -4.68 -5.95
C GLU A 142 -16.12 -4.02 -4.74
N MET A 143 -14.96 -4.54 -4.34
CA MET A 143 -14.15 -3.95 -3.25
C MET A 143 -13.71 -2.53 -3.58
N ILE A 144 -13.24 -2.29 -4.80
CA ILE A 144 -12.82 -0.97 -5.27
C ILE A 144 -14.00 0.02 -5.23
N GLN A 145 -15.15 -0.37 -5.79
CA GLN A 145 -16.36 0.48 -5.79
C GLN A 145 -16.87 0.76 -4.38
N ASN A 146 -16.85 -0.24 -3.49
CA ASN A 146 -17.22 -0.06 -2.10
C ASN A 146 -16.30 0.92 -1.37
N GLN A 147 -15.00 0.95 -1.70
CA GLN A 147 -14.08 1.93 -1.13
C GLN A 147 -14.32 3.35 -1.68
N VAL A 148 -14.67 3.50 -2.97
CA VAL A 148 -15.07 4.79 -3.57
C VAL A 148 -16.25 5.40 -2.82
N ILE A 149 -17.26 4.58 -2.53
CA ILE A 149 -18.50 5.03 -1.86
C ILE A 149 -18.27 5.27 -0.37
N SER A 150 -17.64 4.32 0.32
CA SER A 150 -17.61 4.31 1.79
C SER A 150 -16.49 5.15 2.38
N GLN A 151 -15.34 5.26 1.70
CA GLN A 151 -14.16 6.04 2.14
C GLN A 151 -13.73 5.71 3.58
N LYS A 152 -13.94 4.46 4.00
CA LYS A 152 -13.72 3.99 5.37
C LYS A 152 -12.24 3.70 5.61
N LYS A 153 -11.89 3.63 6.91
CA LYS A 153 -10.58 3.15 7.37
C LYS A 153 -10.33 1.71 6.91
N VAL A 154 -9.06 1.38 6.72
CA VAL A 154 -8.59 0.05 6.31
C VAL A 154 -7.56 -0.44 7.32
N GLY A 155 -7.84 -1.56 7.97
CA GLY A 155 -7.01 -2.12 9.03
C GLY A 155 -6.75 -1.14 10.17
N THR A 156 -5.46 -0.87 10.44
CA THR A 156 -5.01 0.07 11.48
C THR A 156 -4.74 1.48 10.94
N TYR A 157 -4.83 1.69 9.62
CA TYR A 157 -4.61 2.99 9.00
C TYR A 157 -5.81 3.91 9.23
N THR A 158 -5.54 5.20 9.41
CA THR A 158 -6.59 6.21 9.48
C THR A 158 -7.28 6.35 8.13
N SER A 159 -8.54 6.80 8.13
CA SER A 159 -9.28 7.09 6.89
C SER A 159 -8.52 8.08 6.01
N GLN A 160 -7.90 9.10 6.59
CA GLN A 160 -7.13 10.10 5.85
C GLN A 160 -5.96 9.46 5.07
N VAL A 161 -5.10 8.68 5.72
CA VAL A 161 -3.93 8.06 5.07
C VAL A 161 -4.35 7.12 3.95
N ILE A 162 -5.43 6.37 4.15
CA ILE A 162 -5.95 5.46 3.13
C ILE A 162 -6.55 6.23 1.97
N ASN A 163 -7.35 7.26 2.25
CA ASN A 163 -8.03 8.02 1.20
C ASN A 163 -7.01 8.80 0.35
N ASP A 164 -5.95 9.34 0.94
CA ASP A 164 -4.85 9.96 0.19
C ASP A 164 -4.19 8.96 -0.78
N ARG A 165 -3.89 7.74 -0.30
CA ARG A 165 -3.34 6.68 -1.17
C ARG A 165 -4.33 6.18 -2.20
N PHE A 166 -5.61 6.13 -1.86
CA PHE A 166 -6.68 5.64 -2.72
C PHE A 166 -6.94 6.60 -3.88
N VAL A 167 -6.86 7.91 -3.65
CA VAL A 167 -6.90 8.92 -4.71
C VAL A 167 -5.81 8.67 -5.77
N ILE A 168 -4.57 8.41 -5.33
CA ILE A 168 -3.45 8.08 -6.22
C ILE A 168 -3.77 6.81 -7.00
N PHE A 169 -4.25 5.78 -6.32
CA PHE A 169 -4.64 4.51 -6.94
C PHE A 169 -5.70 4.68 -8.03
N LEU A 170 -6.73 5.49 -7.80
CA LEU A 170 -7.76 5.77 -8.82
C LEU A 170 -7.18 6.51 -10.03
N ALA A 171 -6.24 7.43 -9.82
CA ALA A 171 -5.54 8.09 -10.91
C ALA A 171 -4.64 7.12 -11.70
N ASP A 172 -3.97 6.19 -11.02
CA ASP A 172 -3.16 5.13 -11.65
C ASP A 172 -4.06 4.15 -12.44
N LEU A 173 -5.24 3.78 -11.89
CA LEU A 173 -6.25 2.98 -12.61
C LEU A 173 -6.75 3.69 -13.86
N ALA A 174 -7.05 4.98 -13.75
CA ALA A 174 -7.45 5.77 -14.89
C ALA A 174 -6.40 5.71 -16.00
N GLU A 175 -5.13 5.96 -15.65
CA GLU A 175 -4.01 5.89 -16.58
C GLU A 175 -3.88 4.50 -17.23
N TYR A 176 -4.08 3.43 -16.46
CA TYR A 176 -4.02 2.07 -16.96
C TYR A 176 -5.08 1.81 -18.05
N TYR A 177 -6.34 2.19 -17.79
CA TYR A 177 -7.42 2.06 -18.76
C TYR A 177 -7.21 2.95 -19.99
N ILE A 178 -6.69 4.17 -19.80
CA ILE A 178 -6.39 5.10 -20.89
C ILE A 178 -5.31 4.54 -21.82
N ARG A 179 -4.20 4.03 -21.27
CA ARG A 179 -3.12 3.40 -22.05
C ARG A 179 -3.59 2.17 -22.83
N SER A 180 -4.69 1.57 -22.38
CA SER A 180 -5.36 0.46 -23.05
C SER A 180 -6.51 0.91 -23.98
N SER A 181 -6.56 2.18 -24.38
CA SER A 181 -7.58 2.79 -25.26
C SER A 181 -9.02 2.73 -24.73
N ARG A 182 -9.21 2.50 -23.42
CA ARG A 182 -10.52 2.42 -22.74
C ARG A 182 -10.83 3.76 -22.06
N HIS A 183 -10.83 4.84 -22.84
CA HIS A 183 -10.94 6.22 -22.33
C HIS A 183 -12.19 6.44 -21.47
N ASN A 184 -13.35 5.91 -21.85
CA ASN A 184 -14.59 6.08 -21.08
C ASN A 184 -14.47 5.56 -19.65
N ILE A 185 -13.84 4.39 -19.47
CA ILE A 185 -13.61 3.80 -18.14
C ILE A 185 -12.55 4.62 -17.39
N GLY A 186 -11.47 5.00 -18.07
CA GLY A 186 -10.43 5.84 -17.48
C GLY A 186 -10.98 7.16 -16.94
N ILE A 187 -11.85 7.84 -17.69
CA ILE A 187 -12.47 9.10 -17.28
C ILE A 187 -13.32 8.94 -16.01
N ILE A 188 -14.05 7.82 -15.86
CA ILE A 188 -14.82 7.55 -14.63
C ILE A 188 -13.88 7.56 -13.41
N PHE A 189 -12.76 6.83 -13.49
CA PHE A 189 -11.78 6.79 -12.40
C PHE A 189 -11.09 8.12 -12.15
N VAL A 190 -10.82 8.94 -13.18
CA VAL A 190 -10.32 10.32 -12.99
C VAL A 190 -11.33 11.16 -12.21
N LEU A 191 -12.61 11.08 -12.57
CA LEU A 191 -13.66 11.85 -11.91
C LEU A 191 -13.89 11.40 -10.46
N ASP A 192 -13.80 10.11 -10.17
CA ASP A 192 -13.90 9.60 -8.81
C ASP A 192 -12.70 10.03 -7.97
N SER A 193 -11.48 9.96 -8.52
CA SER A 193 -10.26 10.48 -7.87
C SER A 193 -10.37 11.98 -7.58
N LEU A 194 -10.89 12.76 -8.54
CA LEU A 194 -11.09 14.20 -8.39
C LEU A 194 -12.12 14.53 -7.30
N SER A 195 -13.27 13.84 -7.29
CA SER A 195 -14.33 14.05 -6.30
C SER A 195 -13.86 13.74 -4.87
N ILE A 196 -13.07 12.68 -4.69
CA ILE A 196 -12.49 12.36 -3.38
C ILE A 196 -11.44 13.40 -3.00
N SER A 197 -10.56 13.80 -3.91
CA SER A 197 -9.53 14.82 -3.65
C SER A 197 -10.12 16.15 -3.21
N ALA A 198 -11.22 16.58 -3.84
CA ALA A 198 -11.96 17.78 -3.49
C ALA A 198 -12.49 17.74 -2.05
N LYS A 199 -13.00 16.59 -1.61
CA LYS A 199 -13.49 16.40 -0.22
C LYS A 199 -12.37 16.39 0.81
N LEU A 200 -11.16 15.98 0.42
CA LEU A 200 -10.01 15.88 1.31
C LEU A 200 -9.19 17.17 1.39
N ASN A 201 -9.47 18.18 0.57
CA ASN A 201 -8.65 19.39 0.40
C ASN A 201 -7.18 19.06 0.08
N ASN A 202 -6.96 18.09 -0.83
CA ASN A 202 -5.62 17.68 -1.23
C ASN A 202 -5.24 18.29 -2.60
N ASP A 203 -4.68 19.50 -2.56
CA ASP A 203 -4.39 20.33 -3.74
C ASP A 203 -3.48 19.65 -4.77
N ALA A 204 -2.47 18.90 -4.31
CA ALA A 204 -1.53 18.24 -5.21
C ALA A 204 -2.21 17.19 -6.10
N TYR A 205 -3.16 16.45 -5.55
CA TYR A 205 -3.89 15.43 -6.32
C TYR A 205 -5.03 16.00 -7.15
N LEU A 206 -5.65 17.10 -6.71
CA LEU A 206 -6.59 17.87 -7.54
C LEU A 206 -5.92 18.27 -8.86
N VAL A 207 -4.72 18.87 -8.80
CA VAL A 207 -3.98 19.28 -10.01
C VAL A 207 -3.68 18.08 -10.93
N ARG A 208 -3.23 16.94 -10.38
CA ARG A 208 -2.98 15.73 -11.18
C ARG A 208 -4.24 15.27 -11.91
N CYS A 209 -5.38 15.22 -11.21
CA CYS A 209 -6.66 14.78 -11.78
C CYS A 209 -7.17 15.77 -12.84
N PHE A 210 -7.03 17.08 -12.62
CA PHE A 210 -7.35 18.10 -13.63
C PHE A 210 -6.52 17.89 -14.90
N CYS A 211 -5.20 17.74 -14.78
CA CYS A 211 -4.34 17.50 -15.93
C CYS A 211 -4.70 16.21 -16.68
N LEU A 212 -5.06 15.13 -15.97
CA LEU A 212 -5.49 13.88 -16.60
C LEU A 212 -6.84 14.05 -17.32
N PHE A 213 -7.82 14.71 -16.69
CA PHE A 213 -9.13 14.92 -17.29
C PHE A 213 -9.05 15.83 -18.52
N GLU A 214 -8.34 16.96 -18.45
CA GLU A 214 -8.26 17.91 -19.57
C GLU A 214 -7.60 17.27 -20.80
N LYS A 215 -6.63 16.38 -20.63
CA LYS A 215 -6.06 15.59 -21.75
C LYS A 215 -7.09 14.70 -22.44
N LEU A 216 -8.10 14.22 -21.71
CA LEU A 216 -9.12 13.29 -22.19
C LEU A 216 -10.45 13.97 -22.52
N ARG A 217 -10.57 15.27 -22.25
CA ARG A 217 -11.83 16.00 -22.33
C ARG A 217 -12.54 15.87 -23.67
N HIS A 218 -11.77 15.80 -24.76
CA HIS A 218 -12.29 15.61 -26.12
C HIS A 218 -12.94 14.22 -26.34
N SER A 219 -12.56 13.24 -25.53
CA SER A 219 -13.10 11.87 -25.53
C SER A 219 -14.20 11.66 -24.48
N ALA A 220 -14.54 12.68 -23.69
CA ALA A 220 -15.52 12.56 -22.61
C ALA A 220 -16.95 12.61 -23.14
N THR A 221 -17.84 11.82 -22.53
CA THR A 221 -19.28 11.89 -22.81
C THR A 221 -19.89 13.15 -22.20
N VAL A 222 -21.12 13.50 -22.63
CA VAL A 222 -21.87 14.63 -22.07
C VAL A 222 -22.05 14.47 -20.55
N ASP A 223 -22.46 13.29 -20.10
CA ASP A 223 -22.65 12.99 -18.68
C ASP A 223 -21.34 13.14 -17.87
N GLN A 224 -20.21 12.73 -18.43
CA GLN A 224 -18.90 12.87 -17.79
C GLN A 224 -18.47 14.34 -17.70
N LEU A 225 -18.71 15.13 -18.74
CA LEU A 225 -18.47 16.57 -18.73
C LEU A 225 -19.36 17.29 -17.70
N ASP A 226 -20.61 16.86 -17.54
CA ASP A 226 -21.51 17.45 -16.56
C ASP A 226 -21.14 17.07 -15.13
N LYS A 227 -20.72 15.81 -14.89
CA LYS A 227 -20.14 15.39 -13.60
C LYS A 227 -18.89 16.19 -13.27
N TYR A 228 -18.01 16.42 -14.23
CA TYR A 228 -16.82 17.26 -14.05
C TYR A 228 -17.18 18.69 -13.64
N LYS A 229 -18.11 19.35 -14.34
CA LYS A 229 -18.58 20.70 -13.99
C LYS A 229 -19.21 20.76 -12.60
N ALA A 230 -19.94 19.72 -12.19
CA ALA A 230 -20.52 19.66 -10.85
C ALA A 230 -19.42 19.63 -9.78
N ILE A 231 -18.38 18.82 -9.98
CA ILE A 231 -17.22 18.76 -9.06
C ILE A 231 -16.49 20.11 -8.99
N LEU A 232 -16.28 20.78 -10.12
CA LEU A 232 -15.64 22.11 -10.15
C LEU A 232 -16.38 23.14 -9.30
N LYS A 233 -17.72 23.17 -9.39
CA LYS A 233 -18.54 24.05 -8.57
C LYS A 233 -18.40 23.77 -7.07
N GLU A 234 -18.26 22.51 -6.68
CA GLU A 234 -18.02 22.14 -5.28
C GLU A 234 -16.66 22.65 -4.80
N VAL A 235 -15.61 22.55 -5.63
CA VAL A 235 -14.27 23.05 -5.30
C VAL A 235 -14.24 24.57 -5.17
N GLU A 236 -14.89 25.30 -6.09
CA GLU A 236 -14.97 26.76 -6.07
C GLU A 236 -15.67 27.31 -4.82
N LEU A 237 -16.60 26.56 -4.22
CA LEU A 237 -17.32 26.96 -3.00
C LEU A 237 -16.50 26.76 -1.70
N VAL A 238 -15.39 26.03 -1.77
CA VAL A 238 -14.55 25.67 -0.62
C VAL A 238 -13.30 26.56 -0.51
N ILE A 239 -12.95 27.29 -1.57
CA ILE A 239 -11.86 28.28 -1.65
C ILE A 239 -12.37 29.66 -1.21
#